data_AF-A0A6H2A5L5-F1
#
_entry.id   AF-A0A6H2A5L5-F1
#
_cell.length_a   1.000
_cell.length_b   1.000
_cell.length_c   1.000
_cell.angle_alpha   90.00
_cell.angle_beta   90.00
_cell.angle_gamma   90.00
#
_symmetry.space_group_name_H-M   'P 1'
#
loop_
_entity.id
_entity.type
_entity.pdbx_description
1 polymer ?
#
loop_
_entity_poly.entity_id
_entity_poly.type
_entity_poly.pdbx_seq_one_letter_code
_entity_poly.pdbx_strand_id
1 'polypeptide(L)' 'MKFKVGDRVKLKPKLYTDSSHNPSWGGRYGKIVGTITSIRSDPHYQIQLCWNNREINIYKESDLDLIDSSLQLNLFREV' A
#
# COMPACT_ATOMS: atom_id res chain seq x y z
N MET A 1 -13.71 -7.31 1.77
CA MET A 1 -12.24 -7.33 1.94
C MET A 1 -11.60 -7.94 0.70
N LYS A 2 -10.91 -7.14 -0.12
CA LYS A 2 -10.21 -7.61 -1.34
C LYS A 2 -8.73 -7.95 -1.14
N PHE A 3 -8.20 -7.68 0.05
CA PHE A 3 -6.79 -7.85 0.40
C PHE A 3 -6.56 -9.10 1.26
N LYS A 4 -5.36 -9.68 1.18
CA LYS A 4 -4.88 -10.78 2.02
C LYS A 4 -3.48 -10.51 2.58
N VAL A 5 -3.13 -11.22 3.65
CA VAL A 5 -1.76 -11.21 4.18
C VAL A 5 -0.77 -11.64 3.09
N GLY A 6 0.34 -10.91 2.97
CA GLY A 6 1.35 -11.09 1.94
C GLY A 6 1.14 -10.23 0.67
N ASP A 7 -0.03 -9.61 0.50
CA ASP A 7 -0.25 -8.69 -0.62
C ASP A 7 0.68 -7.47 -0.53
N ARG A 8 1.21 -7.07 -1.70
CA ARG A 8 1.96 -5.83 -1.84
C ARG A 8 1.00 -4.70 -2.17
N VAL A 9 1.11 -3.60 -1.44
CA VAL A 9 0.19 -2.46 -1.57
C VAL A 9 0.95 -1.15 -1.59
N LYS A 10 0.28 -0.10 -2.07
CA LYS A 10 0.72 1.29 -2.00
C LYS A 10 -0.40 2.16 -1.43
N LEU A 11 -0.05 3.28 -0.81
CA LEU A 11 -1.03 4.31 -0.47
C LEU A 11 -1.57 4.99 -1.73
N LYS A 12 -2.86 5.35 -1.69
CA LYS A 12 -3.49 6.15 -2.75
C LYS A 12 -2.88 7.56 -2.81
N PRO A 13 -2.69 8.13 -4.02
CA PRO A 13 -2.06 9.45 -4.19
C PRO A 13 -2.72 10.59 -3.41
N LYS A 14 -4.04 10.55 -3.19
CA LYS A 14 -4.76 11.57 -2.42
C LYS A 14 -4.36 11.66 -0.94
N LEU A 15 -3.69 10.63 -0.41
CA LEU A 15 -3.21 10.58 0.97
C LEU A 15 -1.74 11.01 1.07
N TYR A 16 -1.11 11.40 -0.04
CA TYR A 16 0.29 11.84 -0.06
C TYR A 16 0.48 13.24 0.52
N THR A 17 -0.59 14.03 0.58
CA THR A 17 -0.58 15.42 1.08
C THR A 17 -0.58 15.51 2.60
N ASP A 18 -0.77 14.39 3.31
CA ASP A 18 -0.75 14.34 4.76
C ASP A 18 0.54 13.67 5.25
N SER A 19 1.48 14.50 5.73
CA SER A 19 2.76 14.05 6.28
C SER A 19 2.63 13.20 7.55
N SER A 20 1.47 13.18 8.20
CA SER A 20 1.24 12.35 9.40
C SER A 20 1.00 10.86 9.08
N HIS A 21 0.63 10.55 7.83
CA HIS A 21 0.29 9.18 7.40
C HIS A 21 1.23 8.61 6.33
N ASN A 22 2.23 9.40 5.90
CA ASN A 22 3.12 9.05 4.81
C ASN A 22 4.58 8.98 5.30
N PRO A 23 5.21 7.79 5.31
CA PRO A 23 6.64 7.70 5.61
C PRO A 23 7.44 8.45 4.53
N SER A 24 7.96 9.63 4.89
CA SER A 24 8.75 10.44 3.98
C SER A 24 10.11 9.77 3.71
N TRP A 25 10.51 9.70 2.44
CA TRP A 25 11.86 9.31 2.03
C TRP A 25 12.50 10.47 1.27
N GLY A 26 13.32 11.26 1.98
CA GLY A 26 14.06 12.38 1.38
C GLY A 26 13.18 13.46 0.73
N GLY A 27 11.99 13.74 1.29
CA GLY A 27 11.11 14.82 0.81
C GLY A 27 10.32 14.52 -0.47
N ARG A 28 10.32 13.27 -0.97
CA ARG A 28 9.49 12.86 -2.11
C ARG A 28 8.31 12.01 -1.65
N TYR A 29 7.10 12.47 -1.97
CA TYR A 29 5.86 11.76 -1.71
C TYR A 29 5.57 10.77 -2.85
N GLY A 30 6.20 9.59 -2.83
CA GLY A 30 5.94 8.59 -3.88
C GLY A 30 6.69 7.26 -3.75
N LYS A 31 5.94 6.18 -4.01
CA LYS A 31 6.36 4.78 -4.22
C LYS A 31 6.94 4.02 -3.03
N ILE A 32 6.42 4.21 -1.81
CA ILE A 32 6.64 3.19 -0.78
C ILE A 32 5.68 2.02 -1.01
N VAL A 33 6.24 0.82 -0.96
CA VAL A 33 5.49 -0.43 -1.04
C VAL A 33 5.44 -1.03 0.34
N GLY A 34 4.24 -1.45 0.74
CA GLY A 34 4.00 -2.16 1.98
C GLY A 34 3.59 -3.59 1.70
N THR A 35 3.87 -4.48 2.65
CA THR A 35 3.37 -5.85 2.63
C THR A 35 2.38 -6.00 3.76
N ILE A 36 1.17 -6.49 3.46
CA ILE A 36 0.15 -6.73 4.49
C ILE A 36 0.64 -7.83 5.43
N THR A 37 0.71 -7.54 6.71
CA THR A 37 1.17 -8.47 7.76
C THR A 37 0.02 -9.03 8.59
N SER A 38 -1.10 -8.31 8.69
CA SER A 38 -2.28 -8.78 9.42
C SER A 38 -3.55 -8.06 8.95
N ILE A 39 -4.68 -8.76 9.08
CA ILE A 39 -6.02 -8.23 8.80
C ILE A 39 -6.85 -8.40 10.07
N ARG A 40 -7.38 -7.31 10.60
CA ARG A 40 -8.20 -7.24 11.81
C ARG A 40 -9.67 -7.15 11.44
N SER A 41 -10.56 -7.65 12.31
CA SER A 41 -12.02 -7.59 12.14
C SER A 41 -12.65 -6.25 12.58
N ASP A 42 -11.86 -5.18 12.65
CA ASP A 42 -12.31 -3.86 13.10
C ASP A 42 -12.98 -3.09 11.95
N PRO A 43 -14.15 -2.45 12.11
CA PRO A 43 -14.82 -1.78 11.00
C PRO A 43 -14.09 -0.52 10.45
N HIS A 44 -13.15 0.06 11.20
CA HIS A 44 -12.49 1.32 10.85
C HIS A 44 -11.01 1.18 10.49
N TYR A 45 -10.26 0.22 11.05
CA TYR A 45 -8.83 0.05 10.79
C TYR A 45 -8.44 -1.42 10.71
N GLN A 46 -8.43 -1.93 9.47
CA GLN A 46 -8.41 -3.37 9.22
C GLN A 46 -7.03 -3.88 8.85
N ILE A 47 -6.22 -3.08 8.18
CA ILE A 47 -5.06 -3.60 7.45
C ILE A 47 -3.78 -3.12 8.10
N GLN A 48 -3.10 -4.03 8.78
CA GLN A 48 -1.73 -3.79 9.24
C GLN A 48 -0.76 -4.20 8.15
N LEU A 49 0.20 -3.33 7.85
CA LEU A 49 1.24 -3.58 6.86
C LEU A 49 2.60 -3.12 7.36
N CYS A 50 3.65 -3.75 6.86
CA CYS A 50 5.03 -3.33 7.05
C CYS A 50 5.53 -2.70 5.76
N TRP A 51 5.93 -1.44 5.84
CA TRP A 51 6.54 -0.69 4.76
C TRP A 51 7.99 -1.15 4.52
N ASN A 52 8.52 -0.92 3.31
CA ASN A 52 9.92 -1.24 3.01
C ASN A 52 10.95 -0.52 3.89
N ASN A 53 10.59 0.61 4.52
CA ASN A 53 11.41 1.31 5.52
C ASN A 53 11.30 0.69 6.92
N ARG A 54 10.63 -0.46 7.07
CA ARG A 54 10.36 -1.20 8.32
C ARG A 54 9.33 -0.56 9.25
N GLU A 55 8.69 0.53 8.85
CA GLU A 55 7.59 1.10 9.63
C GLU A 55 6.33 0.23 9.51
N ILE A 56 5.59 0.13 10.61
CA ILE A 56 4.33 -0.61 10.67
C ILE A 56 3.20 0.37 10.93
N ASN A 57 2.20 0.34 10.06
CA ASN A 57 1.03 1.20 10.16
C ASN A 57 -0.24 0.40 9.87
N ILE A 58 -1.37 0.96 10.30
CA ILE A 58 -2.69 0.38 10.10
C ILE A 58 -3.54 1.35 9.27
N TYR A 59 -4.18 0.82 8.23
CA TYR A 59 -4.97 1.61 7.28
C TYR A 59 -6.35 0.99 7.03
N LYS A 60 -7.23 1.79 6.41
CA LYS A 60 -8.47 1.31 5.82
C LYS A 60 -8.20 0.67 4.47
N GLU A 61 -9.07 -0.27 4.09
CA GLU A 61 -9.10 -0.82 2.73
C GLU A 61 -9.22 0.28 1.66
N SER A 62 -9.91 1.39 1.96
CA SER A 62 -10.09 2.54 1.06
C SER A 62 -8.81 3.30 0.74
N ASP A 63 -7.78 3.16 1.56
CA ASP A 63 -6.56 3.99 1.53
C ASP A 63 -5.46 3.35 0.68
N LEU A 64 -5.62 2.07 0.34
CA LEU A 64 -4.61 1.24 -0.29
C LEU A 64 -5.03 0.82 -1.70
N ASP A 65 -4.04 0.75 -2.58
CA ASP A 65 -4.14 0.08 -3.88
C ASP A 65 -3.26 -1.16 -3.87
N LEU A 66 -3.79 -2.26 -4.42
CA LEU A 66 -3.01 -3.47 -4.67
C LEU A 66 -1.95 -3.16 -5.73
N ILE A 67 -0.71 -3.59 -5.48
CA ILE A 67 0.31 -3.63 -6.51
C ILE A 67 0.16 -4.98 -7.20
N ASP A 68 -0.61 -4.97 -8.28
CA ASP A 68 -0.78 -6.16 -9.10
C ASP A 68 0.51 -6.41 -9.89
N SER A 69 1.20 -7.51 -9.56
CA SER A 69 2.35 -7.98 -10.32
C SER A 69 1.99 -8.45 -11.74
N SER A 70 0.71 -8.70 -12.03
CA SER A 70 0.25 -9.12 -13.36
C SER A 70 0.15 -7.97 -14.36
N LEU A 71 0.15 -6.71 -13.91
CA LEU A 71 0.17 -5.53 -14.80
C LEU A 71 1.52 -5.30 -15.49
N GLN A 72 2.56 -6.09 -15.21
CA GLN A 72 3.80 -6.06 -16.00
C GLN A 72 3.75 -6.94 -17.27
N LEU A 73 2.72 -7.78 -17.44
CA LEU A 73 2.65 -8.73 -18.56
C LEU A 73 1.93 -8.19 -19.82
N ASN A 74 1.32 -7.01 -19.77
CA ASN A 74 0.58 -6.43 -20.91
C ASN A 74 1.33 -5.28 -21.62
N LEU A 75 2.61 -5.04 -21.33
CA LEU A 75 3.41 -4.00 -21.99
C LEU A 75 4.40 -4.52 -23.05
N PHE A 76 4.37 -5.83 -23.37
CA PHE A 76 5.26 -6.44 -24.38
C PHE A 76 4.52 -7.28 -25.43
N ARG A 77 3.21 -7.10 -25.62
CA ARG A 77 2.47 -7.68 -26.75
C ARG A 77 1.80 -6.59 -27.55
N GLU A 78 2.61 -5.83 -28.26
CA GLU A 78 2.28 -5.14 -29.51
C GLU A 78 3.57 -4.48 -29.99
N VAL A 79 4.38 -5.23 -30.75
CA VAL A 79 4.80 -4.94 -32.14
C VAL A 79 5.30 -6.23 -32.79
#